data_AF-A0A0B3W1G5-F1
#
_entry.id   AF-A0A0B3W1G5-F1
#
_cell.length_a   1.000
_cell.length_b   1.000
_cell.length_c   1.000
_cell.angle_alpha   90.00
_cell.angle_beta   90.00
_cell.angle_gamma   90.00
#
_symmetry.space_group_name_H-M   'P 1'
#
loop_
_entity.id
_entity.type
_entity.pdbx_description
1 polymer ?
#
loop_
_entity_poly.entity_id
_entity_poly.type
_entity_poly.pdbx_seq_one_letter_code
_entity_poly.pdbx_strand_id
1 'polypeptide(L)'
;MKKSNVKWSLIAAFMLMTTPVISNAMHIMEGFLPVNWAIIWWVIFIPFFIVGLKNITKIVKEQPKKKLLLALCGAFVFVLSALKIPSVTGSCSHPTGVGLAAILFGPSATVVLGTIVLLFQALLLAHGGITTLGANAFSMAIVGPLVSFGIWKLCKDKIDKKMAVFLAAALGDLLTYTVTSFQLGFAFPDPAGGFMVSAVKFLGVFFITQVPIAIAEGLLTVIVYNFITENEEREVLA
;
A
#
# COMPACT_ATOMS: atom_id res chain seq x y z
N MET A 1 -6.60 -16.86 41.79
CA MET A 1 -5.48 -16.91 40.82
C MET A 1 -4.16 -16.64 41.57
N LYS A 2 -3.21 -17.59 41.56
CA LYS A 2 -1.98 -17.52 42.38
C LYS A 2 -1.06 -16.37 41.91
N LYS A 3 -0.61 -15.51 42.84
CA LYS A 3 0.31 -14.37 42.62
C LYS A 3 1.58 -14.70 41.80
N SER A 4 2.00 -15.97 41.78
CA SER A 4 3.12 -16.47 40.96
C SER A 4 2.86 -16.27 39.46
N ASN A 5 1.64 -16.54 38.99
CA ASN A 5 1.30 -16.49 37.58
C ASN A 5 1.30 -15.06 37.04
N VAL A 6 0.95 -14.08 37.89
CA VAL A 6 0.95 -12.65 37.54
C VAL A 6 2.37 -12.14 37.28
N LYS A 7 3.36 -12.58 38.08
CA LYS A 7 4.77 -12.21 37.87
C LYS A 7 5.29 -12.76 36.54
N TRP A 8 4.98 -14.01 36.22
CA TRP A 8 5.36 -14.60 34.93
C TRP A 8 4.66 -13.94 33.75
N SER A 9 3.38 -13.55 33.89
CA SER A 9 2.67 -12.79 32.85
C SER A 9 3.24 -11.39 32.64
N LEU A 10 3.66 -10.70 33.71
CA LEU A 10 4.29 -9.38 33.62
C LEU A 10 5.69 -9.45 33.00
N ILE A 11 6.46 -10.49 33.32
CA ILE A 11 7.78 -10.74 32.69
C ILE A 11 7.61 -11.10 31.22
N ALA A 12 6.62 -11.92 30.85
CA ALA A 12 6.31 -12.24 29.46
C ALA A 12 5.86 -10.99 28.67
N ALA A 13 5.02 -10.14 29.27
CA ALA A 13 4.60 -8.87 28.66
C ALA A 13 5.78 -7.90 28.50
N PHE A 14 6.67 -7.82 29.48
CA PHE A 14 7.88 -7.00 29.42
C PHE A 14 8.90 -7.53 28.40
N MET A 15 9.02 -8.86 28.25
CA MET A 15 9.86 -9.46 27.22
C MET A 15 9.28 -9.27 25.81
N LEU A 16 7.95 -9.34 25.64
CA LEU A 16 7.26 -9.00 24.38
C LEU A 16 7.44 -7.51 24.00
N MET A 17 7.55 -6.62 24.99
CA MET A 17 7.80 -5.19 24.78
C MET A 17 9.27 -4.86 24.51
N THR A 18 10.21 -5.71 24.95
CA THR A 18 11.66 -5.47 24.80
C THR A 18 12.31 -6.28 23.67
N THR A 19 11.60 -7.25 23.07
CA THR A 19 12.02 -7.81 21.78
C THR A 19 11.89 -6.71 20.73
N PRO A 20 12.95 -6.40 19.95
CA PRO A 20 12.79 -5.57 18.78
C PRO A 20 11.79 -6.27 17.87
N VAL A 21 10.55 -5.77 17.85
CA VAL A 21 9.55 -6.23 16.91
C VAL A 21 10.11 -5.81 15.57
N ILE A 22 10.61 -6.79 14.81
CA ILE A 22 10.99 -6.58 13.42
C ILE A 22 9.78 -5.90 12.80
N SER A 23 9.92 -4.62 12.46
CA SER A 23 8.93 -3.93 11.65
C SER A 23 8.82 -4.79 10.41
N ASN A 24 7.71 -5.51 10.28
CA ASN A 24 7.36 -6.21 9.05
C ASN A 24 7.12 -5.10 8.05
N ALA A 25 8.21 -4.63 7.45
CA ALA A 25 8.22 -3.43 6.66
C ALA A 25 7.32 -3.67 5.46
N MET A 26 6.27 -2.86 5.39
CA MET A 26 5.32 -2.85 4.29
C MET A 26 6.04 -2.54 2.97
N HIS A 27 7.09 -1.70 3.06
CA HIS A 27 7.98 -1.28 1.97
C HIS A 27 9.35 -1.95 2.10
N ILE A 28 9.99 -2.23 0.98
CA ILE A 28 11.38 -2.68 0.94
C ILE A 28 12.28 -1.54 1.46
N MET A 29 13.02 -1.81 2.53
CA MET A 29 13.85 -0.81 3.22
C MET A 29 15.05 -0.35 2.36
N GLU A 30 15.52 0.85 2.61
CA GLU A 30 16.73 1.42 1.99
C GLU A 30 17.93 0.46 2.10
N GLY A 31 18.68 0.29 1.00
CA GLY A 31 19.86 -0.56 0.96
C GLY A 31 19.59 -2.08 1.05
N PHE A 32 18.33 -2.51 1.12
CA PHE A 32 18.01 -3.94 1.19
C PHE A 32 18.28 -4.63 -0.15
N LEU A 33 17.85 -4.04 -1.27
CA LEU A 33 18.04 -4.65 -2.58
C LEU A 33 19.48 -4.50 -3.06
N PRO A 34 20.07 -5.58 -3.62
CA PRO A 34 21.31 -5.48 -4.39
C PRO A 34 21.18 -4.42 -5.51
N VAL A 35 22.28 -3.72 -5.80
CA VAL A 35 22.30 -2.56 -6.72
C VAL A 35 21.72 -2.90 -8.10
N ASN A 36 22.03 -4.09 -8.63
CA ASN A 36 21.49 -4.57 -9.90
C ASN A 36 19.95 -4.65 -9.87
N TRP A 37 19.36 -5.18 -8.80
CA TRP A 37 17.91 -5.28 -8.66
C TRP A 37 17.25 -3.92 -8.44
N ALA A 38 17.88 -3.04 -7.66
CA ALA A 38 17.40 -1.67 -7.50
C ALA A 38 17.32 -0.94 -8.86
N ILE A 39 18.36 -1.04 -9.69
CA ILE A 39 18.39 -0.45 -11.03
C ILE A 39 17.30 -1.05 -11.93
N ILE A 40 17.16 -2.38 -11.95
CA ILE A 40 16.14 -3.06 -12.77
C ILE A 40 14.74 -2.54 -12.43
N TRP A 41 14.40 -2.43 -11.14
CA TRP A 41 13.08 -1.96 -10.72
C TRP A 41 12.85 -0.48 -11.08
N TRP A 42 13.88 0.37 -10.99
CA TRP A 42 13.80 1.74 -11.49
C TRP A 42 13.53 1.78 -13.00
N VAL A 43 14.24 0.99 -13.79
CA VAL A 43 14.06 0.92 -15.25
C VAL A 43 12.65 0.45 -15.61
N ILE A 44 12.11 -0.54 -14.90
CA ILE A 44 10.75 -1.04 -15.13
C ILE A 44 9.70 0.00 -14.72
N PHE A 45 9.92 0.71 -13.61
CA PHE A 45 8.99 1.69 -13.05
C PHE A 45 8.87 2.97 -13.89
N ILE A 46 10.01 3.51 -14.37
CA ILE A 46 10.09 4.82 -15.04
C ILE A 46 9.09 5.01 -16.20
N PRO A 47 8.90 4.05 -17.14
CA PRO A 47 7.94 4.22 -18.22
C PRO A 47 6.51 4.49 -17.75
N PHE A 48 6.04 3.77 -16.73
CA PHE A 48 4.70 3.96 -16.17
C PHE A 48 4.58 5.33 -15.49
N PHE A 49 5.62 5.74 -14.76
CA PHE A 49 5.66 7.05 -14.13
C PHE A 49 5.62 8.19 -15.16
N ILE A 50 6.38 8.06 -16.26
CA ILE A 50 6.36 9.04 -17.36
C ILE A 50 4.97 9.13 -18.00
N VAL A 51 4.31 8.00 -18.26
CA VAL A 51 2.94 7.98 -18.80
C VAL A 51 1.97 8.64 -17.82
N GLY A 52 2.07 8.32 -16.53
CA GLY A 52 1.28 8.95 -15.47
C GLY A 52 1.48 10.47 -15.42
N LEU A 53 2.72 10.94 -15.47
CA LEU A 53 3.08 12.36 -15.50
C LEU A 53 2.51 13.07 -16.73
N LYS A 54 2.62 12.48 -17.92
CA LYS A 54 2.06 13.04 -19.16
C LYS A 54 0.54 13.20 -19.04
N ASN A 55 -0.15 12.18 -18.51
CA ASN A 55 -1.59 12.20 -18.33
C ASN A 55 -2.04 13.26 -17.31
N ILE A 56 -1.42 13.30 -16.13
CA ILE A 56 -1.71 14.35 -15.13
C ILE A 56 -1.44 15.75 -15.70
N THR A 57 -0.30 15.93 -16.39
CA THR A 57 0.05 17.23 -16.98
C THR A 57 -0.98 17.66 -18.01
N LYS A 58 -1.48 16.73 -18.84
CA LYS A 58 -2.55 17.00 -19.80
C LYS A 58 -3.84 17.43 -19.08
N ILE A 59 -4.27 16.68 -18.06
CA ILE A 59 -5.47 17.00 -17.26
C ILE A 59 -5.36 18.37 -16.61
N VAL A 60 -4.20 18.71 -16.04
CA VAL A 60 -3.96 20.00 -15.38
C VAL A 60 -3.93 21.15 -16.39
N LYS A 61 -3.40 20.94 -17.60
CA LYS A 61 -3.41 21.95 -18.67
C LYS A 61 -4.82 22.23 -19.18
N GLU A 62 -5.61 21.17 -19.39
CA GLU A 62 -6.99 21.29 -19.88
C GLU A 62 -7.93 21.83 -18.80
N GLN A 63 -7.69 21.48 -17.53
CA GLN A 63 -8.55 21.86 -16.41
C GLN A 63 -7.72 22.31 -15.19
N PRO A 64 -7.26 23.57 -15.17
CA PRO A 64 -6.37 24.09 -14.12
C PRO A 64 -6.91 23.93 -12.69
N LYS A 65 -8.25 23.99 -12.53
CA LYS A 65 -8.93 23.77 -11.24
C LYS A 65 -8.67 22.36 -10.66
N LYS A 66 -8.42 21.34 -11.49
CA LYS A 66 -8.10 19.98 -11.03
C LYS A 66 -6.73 19.84 -10.39
N LYS A 67 -5.82 20.81 -10.60
CA LYS A 67 -4.49 20.80 -9.96
C LYS A 67 -4.61 20.81 -8.43
N LEU A 68 -5.48 21.66 -7.90
CA LEU A 68 -5.71 21.76 -6.45
C LEU A 68 -6.30 20.45 -5.92
N LEU A 69 -7.29 19.88 -6.62
CA LEU A 69 -7.89 18.61 -6.24
C LEU A 69 -6.85 17.49 -6.18
N LEU A 70 -6.05 17.30 -7.24
CA LEU A 70 -4.99 16.28 -7.27
C LEU A 70 -3.97 16.44 -6.13
N ALA A 71 -3.60 17.68 -5.79
CA ALA A 71 -2.70 17.96 -4.68
C ALA A 71 -3.32 17.61 -3.32
N LEU A 72 -4.59 17.99 -3.10
CA LEU A 72 -5.33 17.62 -1.90
C LEU A 72 -5.47 16.10 -1.78
N CYS A 73 -5.73 15.40 -2.88
CA CYS A 73 -5.81 13.94 -2.90
C CYS A 73 -4.47 13.29 -2.57
N GLY A 74 -3.36 13.77 -3.13
CA GLY A 74 -2.02 13.30 -2.76
C GLY A 74 -1.72 13.52 -1.27
N ALA A 75 -2.05 14.70 -0.75
CA ALA A 75 -1.89 15.02 0.67
C ALA A 75 -2.77 14.14 1.56
N PHE A 76 -4.02 13.89 1.15
CA PHE A 76 -4.95 13.01 1.86
C PHE A 76 -4.43 11.57 1.91
N VAL A 77 -4.00 11.02 0.77
CA VAL A 77 -3.42 9.67 0.71
C VAL A 77 -2.16 9.59 1.58
N PHE A 78 -1.29 10.60 1.54
CA PHE A 78 -0.12 10.65 2.42
C PHE A 78 -0.49 10.65 3.91
N VAL A 79 -1.41 11.53 4.33
CA VAL A 79 -1.86 11.62 5.72
C VAL A 79 -2.54 10.33 6.17
N LEU A 80 -3.40 9.76 5.31
CA LEU A 80 -4.05 8.49 5.58
C LEU A 80 -3.00 7.38 5.77
N SER A 81 -1.97 7.34 4.93
CA SER A 81 -0.82 6.43 5.09
C SER A 81 0.10 6.72 6.29
N ALA A 82 -0.09 7.84 6.97
CA ALA A 82 0.61 8.15 8.21
C ALA A 82 -0.20 7.77 9.46
N LEU A 83 -1.48 7.44 9.31
CA LEU A 83 -2.33 7.02 10.43
C LEU A 83 -1.96 5.60 10.88
N LYS A 84 -1.57 5.47 12.15
CA LYS A 84 -1.25 4.17 12.75
C LYS A 84 -2.54 3.43 13.10
N ILE A 85 -2.77 2.30 12.44
CA ILE A 85 -3.84 1.36 12.79
C ILE A 85 -3.21 0.23 13.60
N PRO A 86 -3.75 -0.10 14.79
CA PRO A 86 -3.27 -1.25 15.57
C PRO A 86 -3.52 -2.54 14.78
N SER A 87 -2.45 -3.29 14.50
CA SER A 87 -2.59 -4.59 13.84
C SER A 87 -2.93 -5.70 14.85
N VAL A 88 -3.61 -6.75 14.36
CA VAL A 88 -4.02 -7.93 15.16
C VAL A 88 -2.82 -8.66 15.78
N THR A 89 -1.62 -8.48 15.24
CA THR A 89 -0.38 -9.14 15.71
C THR A 89 0.54 -8.22 16.53
N GLY A 90 0.05 -7.09 17.05
CA GLY A 90 0.83 -6.19 17.90
C GLY A 90 1.88 -5.34 17.16
N SER A 91 1.86 -5.32 15.83
CA SER A 91 2.63 -4.39 15.00
C SER A 91 1.86 -3.08 14.74
N CYS A 92 2.56 -2.02 14.38
CA CYS A 92 1.94 -0.79 13.87
C CYS A 92 1.87 -0.87 12.34
N SER A 93 0.65 -0.89 11.80
CA SER A 93 0.38 -0.80 10.36
C SER A 93 -0.15 0.58 10.00
N HIS A 94 -0.09 0.93 8.71
CA HIS A 94 -0.73 2.11 8.16
C HIS A 94 -1.56 1.70 6.93
N PRO A 95 -2.71 2.34 6.69
CA PRO A 95 -3.50 2.06 5.50
C PRO A 95 -2.81 2.70 4.29
N THR A 96 -2.62 1.93 3.22
CA THR A 96 -1.89 2.42 2.05
C THR A 96 -2.68 3.45 1.23
N GLY A 97 -4.03 3.40 1.29
CA GLY A 97 -4.93 4.29 0.57
C GLY A 97 -4.93 4.08 -0.95
N VAL A 98 -4.22 3.05 -1.41
CA VAL A 98 -3.94 2.76 -2.83
C VAL A 98 -5.21 2.39 -3.58
N GLY A 99 -6.03 1.51 -2.99
CA GLY A 99 -7.31 1.09 -3.58
C GLY A 99 -8.29 2.24 -3.72
N LEU A 100 -8.45 3.05 -2.67
CA LEU A 100 -9.32 4.23 -2.70
C LEU A 100 -8.88 5.25 -3.76
N ALA A 101 -7.57 5.57 -3.79
CA ALA A 101 -7.02 6.50 -4.77
C ALA A 101 -7.23 6.01 -6.20
N ALA A 102 -7.03 4.71 -6.45
CA ALA A 102 -7.28 4.10 -7.75
C ALA A 102 -8.76 4.18 -8.17
N ILE A 103 -9.70 3.94 -7.25
CA ILE A 103 -11.14 4.03 -7.52
C ILE A 103 -11.55 5.46 -7.86
N LEU A 104 -11.08 6.45 -7.11
CA LEU A 104 -11.48 7.86 -7.25
C LEU A 104 -10.78 8.57 -8.42
N PHE A 105 -9.48 8.36 -8.60
CA PHE A 105 -8.66 9.13 -9.55
C PHE A 105 -8.16 8.33 -10.75
N GLY A 106 -8.36 7.01 -10.72
CA GLY A 106 -7.85 6.09 -11.73
C GLY A 106 -6.37 5.79 -11.58
N PRO A 107 -5.90 4.66 -12.14
CA PRO A 107 -4.54 4.16 -11.93
C PRO A 107 -3.47 5.13 -12.44
N SER A 108 -3.73 5.84 -13.54
CA SER A 108 -2.75 6.78 -14.11
C SER A 108 -2.40 7.94 -13.17
N ALA A 109 -3.37 8.44 -12.39
CA ALA A 109 -3.11 9.50 -11.43
C ALA A 109 -2.42 8.92 -10.19
N THR A 110 -2.86 7.74 -9.74
CA THR A 110 -2.31 7.03 -8.58
C THR A 110 -0.85 6.65 -8.76
N VAL A 111 -0.37 6.34 -9.97
CA VAL A 111 1.06 6.11 -10.21
C VAL A 111 1.91 7.30 -9.75
N VAL A 112 1.51 8.51 -10.12
CA VAL A 112 2.28 9.72 -9.78
C VAL A 112 2.09 10.08 -8.31
N LEU A 113 0.84 10.13 -7.84
CA LEU A 113 0.53 10.49 -6.46
C LEU A 113 1.13 9.48 -5.47
N GLY A 114 1.00 8.19 -5.75
CA GLY A 114 1.60 7.11 -4.97
C GLY A 114 3.12 7.19 -4.94
N THR A 115 3.78 7.54 -6.05
CA THR A 115 5.23 7.75 -6.06
C THR A 115 5.64 8.93 -5.17
N ILE A 116 4.89 10.04 -5.20
CA ILE A 116 5.15 11.19 -4.32
C ILE A 116 4.95 10.82 -2.86
N VAL A 117 3.89 10.07 -2.54
CA VAL A 117 3.62 9.55 -1.19
C VAL A 117 4.78 8.68 -0.72
N LEU A 118 5.23 7.72 -1.54
CA LEU A 118 6.37 6.85 -1.22
C LEU A 118 7.67 7.62 -1.02
N LEU A 119 7.90 8.66 -1.82
CA LEU A 119 9.06 9.54 -1.65
C LEU A 119 9.00 10.27 -0.30
N PHE A 120 7.84 10.80 0.09
CA PHE A 120 7.69 11.43 1.40
C PHE A 120 7.77 10.43 2.55
N GLN A 121 7.28 9.20 2.38
CA GLN A 121 7.46 8.13 3.37
C GLN A 121 8.94 7.80 3.57
N ALA A 122 9.71 7.71 2.48
CA ALA A 122 11.15 7.46 2.54
C ALA A 122 11.91 8.62 3.22
N LEU A 123 11.57 9.87 2.87
CA LEU A 123 12.30 11.06 3.35
C LEU A 123 11.88 11.54 4.74
N LEU A 124 10.58 11.50 5.07
CA LEU A 124 10.02 12.11 6.28
C LEU A 124 9.73 11.10 7.38
N LEU A 125 9.38 9.86 7.01
CA LEU A 125 8.97 8.82 7.96
C LEU A 125 10.04 7.72 8.11
N ALA A 126 11.15 7.82 7.39
CA ALA A 126 12.18 6.79 7.28
C ALA A 126 11.57 5.40 6.98
N HIS A 127 10.55 5.37 6.13
CA HIS A 127 9.78 4.18 5.79
C HIS A 127 9.93 3.89 4.30
N GLY A 128 10.54 2.75 3.95
CA GLY A 128 10.96 2.43 2.59
C GLY A 128 12.39 2.89 2.30
N GLY A 129 12.64 3.36 1.09
CA GLY A 129 13.95 3.82 0.63
C GLY A 129 13.92 4.53 -0.72
N ILE A 130 14.93 5.35 -0.98
CA ILE A 130 15.22 6.00 -2.26
C ILE A 130 15.76 4.99 -3.27
N THR A 131 16.71 4.13 -2.88
CA THR A 131 17.23 3.09 -3.81
C THR A 131 16.17 2.07 -4.15
N THR A 132 15.31 1.74 -3.19
CA THR A 132 14.20 0.79 -3.34
C THR A 132 12.90 1.42 -3.83
N LEU A 133 12.88 2.75 -4.04
CA LEU A 133 11.69 3.48 -4.47
C LEU A 133 11.10 2.92 -5.76
N GLY A 134 11.93 2.56 -6.75
CA GLY A 134 11.45 1.93 -7.99
C GLY A 134 10.70 0.62 -7.75
N ALA A 135 11.19 -0.22 -6.84
CA ALA A 135 10.55 -1.50 -6.51
C ALA A 135 9.23 -1.28 -5.75
N ASN A 136 9.27 -0.42 -4.73
CA ASN A 136 8.10 -0.06 -3.93
C ASN A 136 7.01 0.63 -4.78
N ALA A 137 7.40 1.56 -5.65
CA ALA A 137 6.46 2.25 -6.53
C ALA A 137 5.88 1.31 -7.59
N PHE A 138 6.64 0.32 -8.06
CA PHE A 138 6.10 -0.70 -8.95
C PHE A 138 5.01 -1.54 -8.29
N SER A 139 5.21 -2.04 -7.07
CA SER A 139 4.18 -2.82 -6.38
C SER A 139 3.00 -1.93 -5.96
N MET A 140 3.26 -0.81 -5.29
CA MET A 140 2.23 -0.01 -4.59
C MET A 140 1.61 1.10 -5.43
N ALA A 141 2.34 1.72 -6.35
CA ALA A 141 1.83 2.82 -7.16
C ALA A 141 1.38 2.35 -8.56
N ILE A 142 1.80 1.16 -9.00
CA ILE A 142 1.42 0.61 -10.31
C ILE A 142 0.52 -0.62 -10.15
N VAL A 143 1.03 -1.73 -9.61
CA VAL A 143 0.29 -2.99 -9.60
C VAL A 143 -0.94 -2.92 -8.70
N GLY A 144 -0.79 -2.46 -7.45
CA GLY A 144 -1.92 -2.27 -6.53
C GLY A 144 -3.07 -1.48 -7.17
N PRO A 145 -2.83 -0.25 -7.67
CA PRO A 145 -3.87 0.56 -8.32
C PRO A 145 -4.49 -0.06 -9.56
N LEU A 146 -3.69 -0.72 -10.41
CA LEU A 146 -4.20 -1.38 -11.61
C LEU A 146 -5.14 -2.53 -11.24
N VAL A 147 -4.76 -3.34 -10.24
CA VAL A 147 -5.58 -4.44 -9.73
C VAL A 147 -6.85 -3.91 -9.07
N SER A 148 -6.73 -2.95 -8.15
CA SER A 148 -7.88 -2.34 -7.48
C SER A 148 -8.86 -1.74 -8.48
N PHE A 149 -8.37 -0.96 -9.45
CA PHE A 149 -9.22 -0.35 -10.47
C PHE A 149 -9.82 -1.39 -11.41
N GLY A 150 -9.07 -2.43 -11.78
CA GLY A 150 -9.56 -3.55 -12.58
C GLY A 150 -10.71 -4.28 -11.90
N ILE A 151 -10.54 -4.65 -10.63
CA ILE A 151 -11.56 -5.29 -9.80
C ILE A 151 -12.78 -4.38 -9.67
N TRP A 152 -12.57 -3.10 -9.33
CA TRP A 152 -13.63 -2.11 -9.26
C TRP A 152 -14.45 -2.06 -10.55
N LYS A 153 -13.79 -1.93 -11.71
CA LYS A 153 -14.46 -1.86 -13.01
C LYS A 153 -15.23 -3.13 -13.37
N LEU A 154 -14.73 -4.30 -12.99
CA LEU A 154 -15.38 -5.58 -13.25
C LEU A 154 -16.56 -5.85 -12.32
N CYS A 155 -16.53 -5.33 -11.10
CA CYS A 155 -17.50 -5.64 -10.04
C CYS A 155 -18.56 -4.56 -9.83
N LYS A 156 -18.26 -3.27 -10.07
CA LYS A 156 -19.12 -2.14 -9.69
C LYS A 156 -20.56 -2.19 -10.25
N ASP A 157 -20.76 -2.85 -11.39
CA ASP A 157 -22.05 -2.97 -12.08
C ASP A 157 -22.69 -4.37 -11.91
N LYS A 158 -22.02 -5.29 -11.20
CA LYS A 158 -22.43 -6.70 -11.06
C LYS A 158 -22.79 -7.10 -9.63
N ILE A 159 -22.25 -6.40 -8.63
CA ILE A 159 -22.45 -6.67 -7.22
C ILE A 159 -22.72 -5.35 -6.47
N ASP A 160 -23.07 -5.46 -5.19
CA ASP A 160 -23.19 -4.29 -4.32
C ASP A 160 -21.92 -3.42 -4.35
N LYS A 161 -22.11 -2.09 -4.47
CA LYS A 161 -21.00 -1.13 -4.62
C LYS A 161 -20.05 -1.19 -3.44
N LYS A 162 -20.55 -1.37 -2.21
CA LYS A 162 -19.69 -1.45 -1.01
C LYS A 162 -18.82 -2.70 -1.07
N MET A 163 -19.39 -3.83 -1.49
CA MET A 163 -18.62 -5.05 -1.72
C MET A 163 -17.58 -4.89 -2.84
N ALA A 164 -17.93 -4.21 -3.94
CA ALA A 164 -16.98 -3.95 -5.03
C ALA A 164 -15.80 -3.08 -4.57
N VAL A 165 -16.06 -2.03 -3.76
CA VAL A 165 -15.01 -1.20 -3.15
C VAL A 165 -14.14 -2.02 -2.20
N PHE A 166 -14.75 -2.81 -1.31
CA PHE A 166 -14.04 -3.68 -0.37
C PHE A 166 -13.08 -4.63 -1.09
N LEU A 167 -13.57 -5.36 -2.10
CA LEU A 167 -12.77 -6.30 -2.87
C LEU A 167 -11.65 -5.61 -3.64
N ALA A 168 -11.92 -4.44 -4.23
CA ALA A 168 -10.92 -3.66 -4.95
C ALA A 168 -9.77 -3.22 -4.04
N ALA A 169 -10.06 -2.74 -2.84
CA ALA A 169 -9.04 -2.35 -1.87
C ALA A 169 -8.29 -3.58 -1.33
N ALA A 170 -8.99 -4.54 -0.73
CA ALA A 170 -8.37 -5.68 -0.07
C ALA A 170 -7.51 -6.53 -1.02
N LEU A 171 -7.99 -6.81 -2.23
CA LEU A 171 -7.23 -7.60 -3.19
C LEU A 171 -6.09 -6.79 -3.84
N GLY A 172 -6.26 -5.47 -4.03
CA GLY A 172 -5.17 -4.61 -4.48
C GLY A 172 -4.00 -4.56 -3.50
N ASP A 173 -4.30 -4.49 -2.20
CA ASP A 173 -3.29 -4.53 -1.14
C ASP A 173 -2.57 -5.88 -1.13
N LEU A 174 -3.31 -6.99 -1.15
CA LEU A 174 -2.72 -8.33 -1.20
C LEU A 174 -1.83 -8.54 -2.43
N LEU A 175 -2.23 -8.01 -3.59
CA LEU A 175 -1.42 -8.09 -4.80
C LEU A 175 -0.14 -7.27 -4.71
N THR A 176 -0.18 -6.12 -4.04
CA THR A 176 1.02 -5.33 -3.73
C THR A 176 2.06 -6.18 -3.00
N TYR A 177 1.66 -6.86 -1.92
CA TYR A 177 2.56 -7.71 -1.15
C TYR A 177 2.99 -8.96 -1.90
N THR A 178 2.10 -9.52 -2.71
CA THR A 178 2.44 -10.63 -3.61
C THR A 178 3.59 -10.23 -4.53
N VAL A 179 3.47 -9.07 -5.20
CA VAL A 179 4.55 -8.55 -6.06
C VAL A 179 5.82 -8.33 -5.26
N THR A 180 5.75 -7.68 -4.10
CA THR A 180 6.92 -7.48 -3.23
C THR A 180 7.59 -8.81 -2.85
N SER A 181 6.83 -9.87 -2.55
CA SER A 181 7.38 -11.21 -2.30
C SER A 181 8.12 -11.77 -3.51
N PHE A 182 7.63 -11.56 -4.73
CA PHE A 182 8.34 -11.94 -5.95
C PHE A 182 9.60 -11.09 -6.16
N GLN A 183 9.54 -9.78 -5.94
CA GLN A 183 10.70 -8.89 -6.02
C GLN A 183 11.84 -9.38 -5.11
N LEU A 184 11.51 -9.73 -3.88
CA LEU A 184 12.45 -10.28 -2.91
C LEU A 184 12.88 -11.71 -3.25
N GLY A 185 11.98 -12.55 -3.76
CA GLY A 185 12.30 -13.91 -4.21
C GLY A 185 13.33 -13.93 -5.34
N PHE A 186 13.23 -12.99 -6.28
CA PHE A 186 14.22 -12.80 -7.34
C PHE A 186 15.55 -12.22 -6.82
N ALA A 187 15.48 -11.28 -5.87
CA ALA A 187 16.68 -10.68 -5.30
C ALA A 187 17.49 -11.65 -4.42
N PHE A 188 16.79 -12.57 -3.73
CA PHE A 188 17.36 -13.49 -2.74
C PHE A 188 16.87 -14.92 -2.98
N PRO A 189 17.30 -15.58 -4.07
CA PRO A 189 16.89 -16.94 -4.37
C PRO A 189 17.41 -17.93 -3.32
N ASP A 190 16.57 -18.90 -2.96
CA ASP A 190 16.92 -19.92 -1.97
C ASP A 190 18.01 -20.84 -2.54
N PRO A 191 19.04 -21.21 -1.75
CA PRO A 191 20.14 -22.04 -2.24
C PRO A 191 19.70 -23.42 -2.77
N ALA A 192 18.64 -24.00 -2.21
CA ALA A 192 18.14 -25.32 -2.59
C ALA A 192 16.94 -25.25 -3.54
N GLY A 193 16.10 -24.23 -3.39
CA GLY A 193 14.80 -24.12 -4.07
C GLY A 193 14.68 -22.97 -5.07
N GLY A 194 15.71 -22.15 -5.25
CA GLY A 194 15.70 -21.00 -6.14
C GLY A 194 14.69 -19.92 -5.77
N PHE A 195 14.35 -19.07 -6.73
CA PHE A 195 13.54 -17.88 -6.50
C PHE A 195 12.10 -18.20 -6.06
N MET A 196 11.50 -19.28 -6.58
CA MET A 196 10.11 -19.64 -6.27
C MET A 196 9.95 -20.00 -4.79
N VAL A 197 10.91 -20.75 -4.23
CA VAL A 197 10.88 -21.10 -2.80
C VAL A 197 11.06 -19.85 -1.93
N SER A 198 11.96 -18.94 -2.30
CA SER A 198 12.08 -17.65 -1.60
C SER A 198 10.80 -16.81 -1.70
N ALA A 199 10.18 -16.71 -2.88
CA ALA A 199 8.95 -15.96 -3.06
C ALA A 199 7.82 -16.50 -2.16
N VAL A 200 7.67 -17.83 -2.08
CA VAL A 200 6.69 -18.47 -1.17
C VAL A 200 7.02 -18.21 0.29
N LYS A 201 8.30 -18.24 0.69
CA LYS A 201 8.73 -17.89 2.06
C LYS A 201 8.36 -16.44 2.41
N PHE A 202 8.70 -15.49 1.56
CA PHE A 202 8.35 -14.07 1.76
C PHE A 202 6.83 -13.86 1.78
N LEU A 203 6.09 -14.54 0.89
CA LEU A 203 4.64 -14.45 0.85
C LEU A 203 4.00 -14.99 2.13
N GLY A 204 4.48 -16.14 2.63
CA GLY A 204 4.01 -16.71 3.88
C GLY A 204 4.23 -15.78 5.08
N VAL A 205 5.40 -15.13 5.16
CA VAL A 205 5.71 -14.15 6.22
C VAL A 205 4.83 -12.90 6.09
N PHE A 206 4.69 -12.34 4.89
CA PHE A 206 3.89 -11.14 4.70
C PHE A 206 2.40 -11.42 4.96
N PHE A 207 1.82 -12.49 4.39
CA PHE A 207 0.38 -12.71 4.46
C PHE A 207 -0.17 -12.87 5.89
N ILE A 208 0.65 -13.32 6.85
CA ILE A 208 0.28 -13.36 8.28
C ILE A 208 -0.14 -11.97 8.78
N THR A 209 0.57 -10.92 8.37
CA THR A 209 0.27 -9.54 8.78
C THR A 209 -0.60 -8.81 7.77
N GLN A 210 -0.42 -9.07 6.48
CA GLN A 210 -1.03 -8.29 5.41
C GLN A 210 -2.47 -8.71 5.09
N VAL A 211 -2.87 -9.97 5.33
CA VAL A 211 -4.28 -10.37 5.18
C VAL A 211 -5.20 -9.64 6.17
N PRO A 212 -4.89 -9.59 7.49
CA PRO A 212 -5.65 -8.77 8.42
C PRO A 212 -5.71 -7.29 8.04
N ILE A 213 -4.57 -6.73 7.61
CA ILE A 213 -4.48 -5.32 7.20
C ILE A 213 -5.34 -5.05 5.97
N ALA A 214 -5.26 -5.88 4.94
CA ALA A 214 -6.05 -5.75 3.72
C ALA A 214 -7.56 -5.80 3.99
N ILE A 215 -8.01 -6.63 4.94
CA ILE A 215 -9.42 -6.66 5.37
C ILE A 215 -9.78 -5.35 6.07
N ALA A 216 -8.96 -4.90 7.03
CA ALA A 216 -9.20 -3.66 7.76
C ALA A 216 -9.22 -2.44 6.83
N GLU A 217 -8.27 -2.36 5.90
CA GLU A 217 -8.17 -1.31 4.88
C GLU A 217 -9.34 -1.36 3.89
N GLY A 218 -9.77 -2.57 3.49
CA GLY A 218 -10.97 -2.75 2.68
C GLY A 218 -12.21 -2.17 3.36
N LEU A 219 -12.42 -2.45 4.64
CA LEU A 219 -13.55 -1.90 5.43
C LEU A 219 -13.44 -0.39 5.58
N LEU A 220 -12.25 0.13 5.91
CA LEU A 220 -12.00 1.56 6.01
C LEU A 220 -12.29 2.26 4.68
N THR A 221 -11.86 1.67 3.57
CA THR A 221 -12.09 2.20 2.23
C THR A 221 -13.58 2.30 1.89
N VAL A 222 -14.37 1.29 2.28
CA VAL A 222 -15.84 1.35 2.13
C VAL A 222 -16.44 2.49 2.94
N ILE A 223 -16.02 2.68 4.18
CA ILE A 223 -16.51 3.77 5.04
C ILE A 223 -16.20 5.13 4.41
N VAL A 224 -14.94 5.34 4.00
CA VAL A 224 -14.51 6.60 3.38
C VAL A 224 -15.21 6.83 2.03
N TYR A 225 -15.34 5.79 1.21
CA TYR A 225 -16.05 5.89 -0.06
C TYR A 225 -17.50 6.32 0.12
N ASN A 226 -18.25 5.68 1.04
CA ASN A 226 -19.64 6.04 1.31
C ASN A 226 -19.74 7.49 1.82
N PHE A 227 -18.86 7.89 2.74
CA PHE A 227 -18.82 9.25 3.25
C PHE A 227 -18.59 10.28 2.13
N ILE A 228 -17.70 10.00 1.18
CA ILE A 228 -17.47 10.89 0.03
C ILE A 228 -18.74 10.95 -0.84
N THR A 229 -19.31 9.81 -1.21
CA THR A 229 -20.47 9.78 -2.12
C THR A 229 -21.74 10.40 -1.52
N GLU A 230 -21.98 10.22 -0.22
CA GLU A 230 -23.14 10.81 0.48
C GLU A 230 -23.01 12.33 0.68
N ASN A 231 -21.80 12.88 0.59
CA ASN A 231 -21.55 14.32 0.72
C ASN A 231 -21.40 15.01 -0.65
N GLU A 232 -20.91 14.32 -1.69
CA GLU A 232 -20.97 14.83 -3.08
C GLU A 232 -22.42 15.06 -3.53
N GLU A 233 -23.34 14.14 -3.24
CA GLU A 233 -24.76 14.36 -3.53
C GLU A 233 -25.34 15.55 -2.74
N ARG A 234 -24.77 15.87 -1.57
CA ARG A 234 -25.21 16.98 -0.72
C ARG A 234 -24.69 18.34 -1.18
N GLU A 235 -23.45 18.42 -1.67
CA GLU A 235 -22.89 19.65 -2.25
C GLU A 235 -23.48 20.00 -3.62
N VAL A 236 -23.99 19.01 -4.38
CA VAL A 236 -24.68 19.24 -5.65
C VAL A 236 -26.16 19.64 -5.45
N LEU A 237 -26.72 19.39 -4.26
CA LEU A 237 -28.11 19.71 -3.88
C LEU A 237 -28.24 20.91 -2.92
N ALA A 238 -27.14 21.58 -2.58
CA ALA A 238 -27.09 22.80 -1.74
C ALA A 238 -26.76 24.03 -2.58
#